data_AF-A0A3D4QZ00-F1
#
_entry.id   AF-A0A3D4QZ00-F1
#
_cell.length_a   1.000
_cell.length_b   1.000
_cell.length_c   1.000
_cell.angle_alpha   90.00
_cell.angle_beta   90.00
_cell.angle_gamma   90.00
#
_symmetry.space_group_name_H-M   'P 1'
#
loop_
_entity.id
_entity.type
_entity.pdbx_description
1 polymer ?
#
loop_
_entity_poly.entity_id
_entity_poly.type
_entity_poly.pdbx_seq_one_letter_code
_entity_poly.pdbx_strand_id
1 'polypeptide(L)' 'MKISYGNSRMDKKWKNSDISWDDFCTRVSSTLRTTETVEEYR' A
#
# COMPACT_ATOMS: atom_id res chain seq x y z
N MET A 1 -3.06 6.91 -13.36
CA MET A 1 -3.46 7.67 -12.14
C MET A 1 -2.27 7.68 -11.21
N LYS A 2 -1.76 8.86 -10.82
CA LYS A 2 -0.55 8.96 -9.98
C LYS A 2 -0.91 8.77 -8.51
N ILE A 3 -0.46 7.69 -7.93
CA ILE A 3 -0.65 7.39 -6.50
C ILE A 3 0.69 7.27 -5.79
N SER A 4 0.72 7.72 -4.54
CA SER A 4 1.85 7.52 -3.64
C SER A 4 1.46 6.47 -2.61
N TYR A 5 2.21 5.38 -2.49
CA TYR A 5 2.00 4.36 -1.48
C TYR A 5 3.28 4.10 -0.67
N GLY A 6 3.11 3.88 0.64
CA GLY A 6 4.15 3.49 1.58
C GLY A 6 3.81 2.15 2.23
N ASN A 7 4.81 1.45 2.75
CA ASN A 7 4.58 0.19 3.47
C ASN A 7 4.15 0.43 4.91
N SER A 8 4.59 1.56 5.48
CA SER A 8 4.17 2.06 6.78
C SER A 8 3.68 3.50 6.70
N ARG A 9 2.76 3.88 7.58
CA ARG A 9 2.36 5.29 7.75
C ARG A 9 3.50 6.18 8.27
N MET A 10 4.55 5.58 8.84
CA MET A 10 5.75 6.26 9.35
C MET A 10 6.88 6.33 8.32
N ASP A 11 6.73 5.72 7.13
CA ASP A 11 7.76 5.78 6.10
C ASP A 11 7.97 7.22 5.64
N LYS A 12 9.24 7.66 5.65
CA LYS A 12 9.64 8.99 5.16
C LYS A 12 9.74 9.07 3.63
N LYS A 13 9.71 7.94 2.94
CA LYS A 13 9.83 7.84 1.48
C LYS A 13 8.66 7.03 0.93
N TRP A 14 7.75 7.69 0.25
CA TRP A 14 6.61 7.04 -0.40
C TRP A 14 6.93 6.82 -1.88
N LYS A 15 6.55 5.65 -2.39
CA LYS A 15 6.76 5.32 -3.80
C LYS A 15 5.64 5.96 -4.62
N ASN A 16 6.00 6.79 -5.58
CA ASN A 16 5.05 7.32 -6.55
C ASN A 16 4.99 6.34 -7.73
N SER A 17 3.80 5.89 -8.10
CA SER A 17 3.60 5.09 -9.31
C SER A 17 2.34 5.55 -10.02
N ASP A 18 2.36 5.44 -11.34
CA ASP A 18 1.14 5.56 -12.13
C ASP A 18 0.48 4.18 -12.23
N ILE A 19 -0.78 4.10 -11.83
CA ILE A 19 -1.59 2.87 -11.85
C ILE A 19 -2.88 3.11 -12.63
N SER A 20 -3.40 2.06 -13.27
CA SER A 20 -4.74 2.07 -13.86
C SER A 20 -5.81 1.97 -12.77
N TRP A 21 -7.04 2.36 -13.07
CA TRP A 21 -8.16 2.23 -12.11
C TRP A 21 -8.47 0.76 -11.79
N ASP A 22 -8.39 -0.11 -12.79
CA ASP A 22 -8.66 -1.54 -12.66
C ASP A 22 -7.62 -2.24 -11.78
N ASP A 23 -6.33 -1.95 -12.01
CA ASP A 23 -5.23 -2.42 -11.17
C ASP A 23 -5.37 -1.94 -9.72
N PHE A 24 -5.82 -0.69 -9.54
CA PHE A 24 -6.03 -0.15 -8.20
C PHE A 24 -7.13 -0.93 -7.46
N CYS A 25 -8.28 -1.14 -8.08
CA CYS A 25 -9.39 -1.91 -7.51
C CYS A 25 -8.96 -3.36 -7.17
N THR A 26 -8.22 -4.00 -8.06
CA THR A 26 -7.70 -5.36 -7.85
C THR A 26 -6.70 -5.42 -6.69
N ARG A 27 -5.90 -4.37 -6.50
CA ARG A 27 -4.89 -4.32 -5.44
C ARG A 27 -5.51 -4.09 -4.05
N VAL A 28 -6.52 -3.22 -3.96
CA VAL A 28 -7.19 -2.93 -2.67
C VAL A 28 -8.20 -3.99 -2.26
N SER A 29 -8.68 -4.83 -3.20
CA SER A 29 -9.54 -5.97 -2.88
C SER A 29 -8.79 -7.08 -2.14
N SER A 30 -7.45 -7.10 -2.24
CA SER A 30 -6.59 -8.08 -1.59
C SER A 30 -5.99 -7.51 -0.30
N THR A 31 -6.18 -8.20 0.82
CA THR A 31 -5.54 -7.83 2.08
C THR A 31 -4.05 -8.14 2.03
N LEU A 32 -3.22 -7.11 1.94
CA LEU A 32 -1.77 -7.21 2.03
C LEU A 32 -1.35 -7.09 3.50
N ARG A 33 -0.64 -8.11 4.02
CA ARG A 33 -0.02 -8.00 5.35
C ARG A 33 1.22 -7.12 5.23
N THR A 34 1.14 -5.91 5.76
CA THR A 34 2.33 -5.06 5.93
C THR A 34 3.02 -5.40 7.24
N THR A 35 4.25 -4.93 7.41
CA THR A 35 5.01 -5.10 8.66
C THR A 35 4.26 -4.55 9.87
N GLU A 36 3.51 -3.46 9.69
CA GLU A 36 2.63 -2.88 10.72
C GLU A 36 1.51 -3.85 11.12
N THR A 37 0.82 -4.44 10.14
CA THR A 37 -0.23 -5.42 10.42
C THR A 37 0.33 -6.65 11.14
N VAL A 38 1.59 -7.04 10.93
CA VAL A 38 2.20 -8.16 11.66
C VAL A 38 2.54 -7.79 13.10
N GLU A 39 3.01 -6.55 13.34
CA GLU A 39 3.27 -6.05 14.70
C GLU A 39 2.00 -5.96 15.55
N GLU A 40 0.83 -5.68 14.97
CA GLU A 40 -0.44 -5.65 15.73
C GLU A 40 -0.90 -7.03 16.25
N TYR A 41 -0.37 -8.14 15.74
CA TYR A 41 -0.70 -9.50 16.21
C TYR A 41 0.36 -10.11 17.14
N ARG A 42 1.35 -9.34 17.58
CA ARG A 42 2.40 -9.78 18.52
C ARG A 42 2.15 -9.23 19.92
#